data_AF-A0A3N5XFK7-F1
#
_entry.id   AF-A0A3N5XFK7-F1
#
_cell.length_a   1.000
_cell.length_b   1.000
_cell.length_c   1.000
_cell.angle_alpha   90.00
_cell.angle_beta   90.00
_cell.angle_gamma   90.00
#
_symmetry.space_group_name_H-M   'P 1'
#
loop_
_entity.id
_entity.type
_entity.pdbx_description
1 polymer ?
#
loop_
_entity_poly.entity_id
_entity_poly.type
_entity_poly.pdbx_seq_one_letter_code
_entity_poly.pdbx_strand_id
1 'polypeptide(L)'
;MRNSRDDKKRASCGSLPPVVARLISMMNSPAGRESVLGDFEEEYRILREESGAARAGFWLASQIIKMTWGKSANHVHWQSCMIGRYGRSALRGAVKGKVFTLVNLTGLSTGLIGCILIAVWIADEISYDKFHRDAGSI
;
A
#
# COMPACT_ATOMS: atom_id res chain seq x y z
N MET A 1 17.60 -41.98 25.37
CA MET A 1 17.83 -41.04 24.25
C MET A 1 16.47 -40.55 23.76
N ARG A 2 16.07 -39.32 24.12
CA ARG A 2 14.74 -38.76 23.80
C ARG A 2 14.77 -38.29 22.34
N ASN A 3 13.84 -38.80 21.54
CA ASN A 3 13.80 -38.67 20.08
C ASN A 3 13.40 -37.24 19.68
N SER A 4 14.29 -36.54 18.99
CA SER A 4 14.10 -35.15 18.52
C SER A 4 12.87 -34.96 17.60
N ARG A 5 12.31 -36.06 17.06
CA ARG A 5 11.03 -36.04 16.32
C ARG A 5 9.80 -35.90 17.23
N ASP A 6 9.87 -36.35 18.48
CA ASP A 6 8.75 -36.25 19.45
C ASP A 6 8.67 -34.86 20.09
N ASP A 7 9.79 -34.16 20.25
CA ASP A 7 9.82 -32.75 20.69
C ASP A 7 9.23 -31.81 19.62
N LYS A 8 9.53 -32.06 18.34
CA LYS A 8 8.88 -31.33 17.22
C LYS A 8 7.37 -31.59 17.15
N LYS A 9 6.91 -32.80 17.48
CA LYS A 9 5.48 -33.13 17.49
C LYS A 9 4.75 -32.54 18.70
N ARG A 10 5.37 -32.47 19.88
CA ARG A 10 4.80 -31.76 21.05
C ARG A 10 4.71 -30.25 20.83
N ALA A 11 5.75 -29.65 20.26
CA ALA A 11 5.72 -28.24 19.87
C ALA A 11 4.58 -27.95 18.88
N SER A 12 4.34 -28.84 17.91
CA SER A 12 3.31 -28.65 16.88
C SER A 12 1.86 -28.87 17.35
N CYS A 13 1.62 -29.51 18.50
CA CYS A 13 0.26 -29.88 18.95
C CYS A 13 -0.47 -28.75 19.72
N GLY A 14 0.28 -27.75 20.20
CA GLY A 14 -0.20 -26.55 20.90
C GLY A 14 0.34 -25.24 20.33
N SER A 15 1.11 -25.27 19.25
CA SER A 15 1.78 -24.09 18.70
C SER A 15 0.80 -23.12 18.05
N LEU A 16 1.01 -21.85 18.35
CA LEU A 16 0.53 -20.69 17.61
C LEU A 16 0.66 -20.92 16.07
N PRO A 17 -0.27 -20.42 15.24
CA PRO A 17 -0.18 -20.60 13.80
C PRO A 17 1.20 -20.16 13.28
N PRO A 18 1.83 -20.92 12.36
CA PRO A 18 3.22 -20.66 11.96
C PRO A 18 3.39 -19.27 11.33
N VAL A 19 2.34 -18.73 10.73
CA VAL A 19 2.30 -17.36 10.19
C VAL A 19 2.42 -16.31 11.30
N VAL A 20 1.77 -16.52 12.44
CA VAL A 20 1.76 -15.61 13.58
C VAL A 20 3.12 -15.63 14.29
N ALA A 21 3.66 -16.82 14.55
CA ALA A 21 5.00 -16.96 15.11
C ALA A 21 6.05 -16.26 14.23
N ARG A 22 5.91 -16.39 12.90
CA ARG A 22 6.79 -15.70 11.94
C ARG A 22 6.62 -14.18 11.98
N LEU A 23 5.38 -13.68 12.06
CA LEU A 23 5.09 -12.25 12.16
C LEU A 23 5.67 -11.63 13.44
N ILE A 24 5.45 -12.26 14.59
CA ILE A 24 5.99 -11.81 15.89
C ILE A 24 7.52 -11.84 15.87
N SER A 25 8.11 -12.88 15.29
CA SER A 25 9.57 -12.99 15.16
C SER A 25 10.20 -11.92 14.28
N MET A 26 9.42 -11.35 13.36
CA MET A 26 9.83 -10.26 12.46
C MET A 26 9.67 -8.89 13.12
N MET A 27 8.70 -8.74 14.03
CA MET A 27 8.38 -7.47 14.69
C MET A 27 9.22 -7.19 15.94
N ASN A 28 9.82 -8.21 16.58
CA ASN A 28 10.44 -8.07 17.90
C ASN A 28 11.93 -8.45 17.96
N SER A 29 12.69 -7.73 18.80
CA SER A 29 14.14 -7.92 19.02
C SER A 29 14.44 -9.32 19.57
N PRO A 30 15.55 -9.98 19.18
CA PRO A 30 15.82 -11.39 19.50
C PRO A 30 15.61 -11.81 20.95
N ALA A 31 15.94 -10.95 21.91
CA ALA A 31 15.84 -11.22 23.35
C ALA A 31 14.40 -11.18 23.91
N GLY A 32 13.46 -10.53 23.22
CA GLY A 32 12.05 -10.44 23.65
C GLY A 32 11.13 -11.41 22.91
N ARG A 33 11.66 -12.18 21.95
CA ARG A 33 10.82 -13.05 21.10
C ARG A 33 10.29 -14.25 21.85
N GLU A 34 11.09 -14.88 22.69
CA GLU A 34 10.72 -16.11 23.38
C GLU A 34 9.68 -15.89 24.50
N SER A 35 9.81 -14.79 25.26
CA SER A 35 8.85 -14.44 26.30
C SER A 35 7.51 -14.03 25.72
N VAL A 36 7.50 -13.16 24.70
CA VAL A 36 6.27 -12.71 24.03
C VAL A 36 5.59 -13.87 23.30
N LEU A 37 6.35 -14.75 22.66
CA LEU A 37 5.79 -15.93 21.99
C LEU A 37 5.19 -16.92 23.00
N GLY A 38 5.85 -17.11 24.16
CA GLY A 38 5.35 -17.96 25.24
C GLY A 38 4.00 -17.48 25.79
N ASP A 39 3.88 -16.18 26.06
CA ASP A 39 2.66 -15.55 26.58
C ASP A 39 1.48 -15.73 25.59
N PHE A 40 1.72 -15.49 24.29
CA PHE A 40 0.71 -15.70 23.25
C PHE A 40 0.36 -17.17 23.02
N GLU A 41 1.32 -18.09 23.18
CA GLU A 41 1.06 -19.52 23.04
C GLU A 41 0.20 -20.06 24.18
N GLU A 42 0.47 -19.59 25.41
CA GLU A 42 -0.29 -19.96 26.60
C GLU A 42 -1.72 -19.43 26.53
N GLU A 43 -1.89 -18.16 26.15
CA GLU A 43 -3.22 -17.57 25.99
C GLU A 43 -4.01 -18.21 24.83
N TYR A 44 -3.36 -18.51 23.71
CA TYR A 44 -3.99 -19.24 22.60
C TYR A 44 -4.44 -20.64 23.00
N ARG A 45 -3.69 -21.31 23.87
CA ARG A 45 -4.04 -22.65 24.38
C ARG A 45 -5.29 -22.60 25.26
N ILE A 46 -5.37 -21.64 26.18
CA ILE A 46 -6.53 -21.43 27.06
C ILE A 46 -7.78 -21.13 26.21
N LEU A 47 -7.68 -20.21 25.24
CA LEU A 47 -8.81 -19.89 24.36
C LEU A 47 -9.25 -21.05 23.46
N ARG A 48 -8.31 -21.93 23.07
CA ARG A 48 -8.61 -23.10 22.24
C ARG A 48 -9.38 -24.17 23.03
N GLU A 49 -9.06 -24.34 24.31
CA GLU A 49 -9.74 -25.28 25.22
C GLU A 49 -11.17 -24.83 25.54
N GLU A 50 -11.41 -23.54 25.78
CA GLU A 50 -12.74 -23.05 26.14
C GLU A 50 -13.68 -22.83 24.93
N SER A 51 -13.16 -22.37 23.78
CA SER A 51 -13.99 -21.79 22.71
C SER A 51 -13.78 -22.37 21.31
N GLY A 52 -12.88 -23.35 21.15
CA GLY A 52 -12.60 -24.03 19.88
C GLY A 52 -11.66 -23.27 18.93
N ALA A 53 -11.01 -24.02 18.03
CA ALA A 53 -9.86 -23.55 17.23
C ALA A 53 -10.16 -22.34 16.32
N ALA A 54 -11.38 -22.22 15.80
CA ALA A 54 -11.75 -21.13 14.90
C ALA A 54 -11.88 -19.78 15.64
N ARG A 55 -12.45 -19.78 16.85
CA ARG A 55 -12.62 -18.56 17.65
C ARG A 55 -11.31 -18.02 18.18
N ALA A 56 -10.38 -18.89 18.59
CA ALA A 56 -9.03 -18.48 19.00
C ALA A 56 -8.27 -17.80 17.86
N GLY A 57 -8.42 -18.28 16.62
CA GLY A 57 -7.84 -17.64 15.43
C GLY A 57 -8.42 -16.26 15.14
N PHE A 58 -9.75 -16.12 15.22
CA PHE A 58 -10.43 -14.83 15.03
C PHE A 58 -10.10 -13.81 16.12
N TRP A 59 -9.98 -14.25 17.38
CA TRP A 59 -9.59 -13.40 18.49
C TRP A 59 -8.18 -12.81 18.26
N LEU A 60 -7.23 -13.65 17.83
CA LEU A 60 -5.87 -13.23 17.57
C LEU A 60 -5.77 -12.30 16.34
N ALA A 61 -6.53 -12.58 15.29
CA ALA A 61 -6.64 -11.69 14.13
C ALA A 61 -7.22 -10.32 14.52
N SER A 62 -8.23 -10.29 15.38
CA SER A 62 -8.85 -9.07 15.92
C SER A 62 -7.85 -8.20 16.72
N GLN A 63 -6.95 -8.81 17.49
CA GLN A 63 -5.89 -8.09 18.22
C GLN A 63 -4.89 -7.41 17.27
N ILE A 64 -4.44 -8.13 16.24
CA ILE A 64 -3.51 -7.58 15.23
C ILE A 64 -4.19 -6.45 14.44
N ILE A 65 -5.47 -6.62 14.08
CA ILE A 65 -6.27 -5.61 13.39
C ILE A 65 -6.44 -4.36 14.26
N LYS A 66 -6.78 -4.48 15.55
CA LYS A 66 -6.91 -3.32 16.45
C LYS A 66 -5.59 -2.55 16.61
N MET A 67 -4.47 -3.26 16.78
CA MET A 67 -3.14 -2.62 16.90
C MET A 67 -2.71 -1.86 15.65
N THR A 68 -3.04 -2.39 14.47
CA THR A 68 -2.70 -1.77 13.19
C THR A 68 -3.65 -0.62 12.84
N TRP A 69 -4.94 -0.74 13.19
CA TRP A 69 -5.97 0.24 12.83
C TRP A 69 -5.92 1.52 13.67
N GLY A 70 -5.62 1.42 14.97
CA GLY A 70 -5.54 2.59 15.85
C GLY A 70 -4.43 3.58 15.48
N LYS A 71 -3.31 3.10 14.93
CA LYS A 71 -2.21 3.96 14.44
C LYS A 71 -2.53 4.61 13.09
N SER A 72 -3.28 3.93 12.21
CA SER A 72 -3.57 4.43 10.86
C SER A 72 -4.60 5.57 10.86
N ALA A 73 -5.60 5.53 11.74
CA ALA A 73 -6.64 6.57 11.81
C ALA A 73 -6.08 7.95 12.20
N ASN A 74 -5.15 8.00 13.16
CA ASN A 74 -4.48 9.25 13.55
C ASN A 74 -3.54 9.79 12.45
N HIS A 75 -2.91 8.90 11.69
CA HIS A 75 -1.96 9.30 10.64
C HIS A 75 -2.67 9.91 9.41
N VAL A 76 -3.82 9.35 9.01
CA VAL A 76 -4.62 9.85 7.87
C VAL A 76 -5.30 11.18 8.20
N HIS A 77 -5.76 11.35 9.44
CA HIS A 77 -6.33 12.61 9.94
C HIS A 77 -5.31 13.77 9.85
N TRP A 78 -4.06 13.55 10.26
CA TRP A 78 -3.01 14.56 10.17
C TRP A 78 -2.59 14.88 8.73
N GLN A 79 -2.49 13.86 7.86
CA GLN A 79 -2.14 14.04 6.45
C GLN A 79 -3.17 14.91 5.70
N SER A 80 -4.46 14.70 5.98
CA SER A 80 -5.54 15.44 5.33
C SER A 80 -5.57 16.92 5.75
N CYS A 81 -5.20 17.21 7.01
CA CYS A 81 -5.12 18.58 7.53
C CYS A 81 -3.98 19.39 6.88
N MET A 82 -2.82 18.76 6.63
CA MET A 82 -1.68 19.41 5.96
C MET A 82 -2.01 19.78 4.51
N ILE A 83 -2.54 18.85 3.70
CA ILE A 83 -2.81 19.08 2.27
C ILE A 83 -3.75 20.27 2.06
N GLY A 84 -4.82 20.36 2.85
CA GLY A 84 -5.76 21.49 2.78
C GLY A 84 -5.15 22.84 3.17
N ARG A 85 -4.11 22.86 4.02
CA ARG A 85 -3.40 24.08 4.43
C ARG A 85 -2.34 24.49 3.41
N TYR A 86 -1.53 23.56 2.91
CA TYR A 86 -0.55 23.85 1.85
C TYR A 86 -1.22 24.27 0.55
N GLY A 87 -2.32 23.60 0.16
CA GLY A 87 -3.11 23.98 -1.01
C GLY A 87 -3.64 25.40 -0.91
N ARG A 88 -4.21 25.82 0.23
CA ARG A 88 -4.67 27.20 0.43
C ARG A 88 -3.53 28.23 0.38
N SER A 89 -2.35 27.89 0.91
CA SER A 89 -1.18 28.78 0.88
C SER A 89 -0.66 28.96 -0.55
N ALA A 90 -0.50 27.85 -1.28
CA ALA A 90 -0.09 27.86 -2.68
C ALA A 90 -1.08 28.63 -3.58
N LEU A 91 -2.39 28.44 -3.37
CA LEU A 91 -3.42 29.18 -4.10
C LEU A 91 -3.36 30.70 -3.83
N ARG A 92 -3.15 31.11 -2.58
CA ARG A 92 -2.97 32.54 -2.26
C ARG A 92 -1.71 33.12 -2.88
N GLY A 93 -0.61 32.36 -2.91
CA GLY A 93 0.63 32.74 -3.60
C GLY A 93 0.43 32.89 -5.11
N ALA A 94 -0.23 31.91 -5.74
CA ALA A 94 -0.55 31.93 -7.17
C ALA A 94 -1.47 33.10 -7.56
N VAL A 95 -2.45 33.43 -6.71
CA VAL A 95 -3.36 34.57 -6.90
C VAL A 95 -2.66 35.92 -6.68
N LYS A 96 -1.57 35.99 -5.91
CA LYS A 96 -0.77 37.21 -5.76
C LYS A 96 0.20 37.38 -6.93
N GLY A 97 0.75 36.28 -7.45
CA GLY A 97 1.58 36.23 -8.65
C GLY A 97 0.80 35.89 -9.94
N LYS A 98 -0.37 36.50 -10.15
CA LYS A 98 -1.28 36.18 -11.28
C LYS A 98 -0.59 36.25 -12.64
N VAL A 99 0.16 37.31 -12.91
CA VAL A 99 0.80 37.51 -14.23
C VAL A 99 1.83 36.41 -14.51
N PHE A 100 2.70 36.12 -13.55
CA PHE A 100 3.71 35.07 -13.69
C PHE A 100 3.07 33.68 -13.85
N THR A 101 2.05 33.38 -13.05
CA THR A 101 1.33 32.10 -13.13
C THR A 101 0.59 31.97 -14.47
N LEU A 102 -0.01 33.05 -14.95
CA LEU A 102 -0.77 33.08 -16.19
C LEU A 102 0.15 32.91 -17.40
N VAL A 103 1.29 33.60 -17.46
CA VAL A 103 2.29 33.43 -18.51
C VAL A 103 2.86 32.01 -18.54
N ASN A 104 3.17 31.43 -17.38
CA ASN A 104 3.65 30.04 -17.32
C ASN A 104 2.58 29.06 -17.78
N LEU A 105 1.34 29.24 -17.37
CA LEU A 105 0.24 28.34 -17.75
C LEU A 105 -0.12 28.47 -19.23
N THR A 106 -0.15 29.69 -19.79
CA THR A 106 -0.46 29.92 -21.21
C THR A 106 0.68 29.48 -22.11
N GLY A 107 1.94 29.73 -21.74
CA GLY A 107 3.11 29.26 -22.48
C GLY A 107 3.19 27.73 -22.50
N LEU A 108 3.03 27.09 -21.35
CA LEU A 108 3.04 25.63 -21.23
C LEU A 108 1.87 24.99 -21.99
N SER A 109 0.66 25.56 -21.86
CA SER A 109 -0.53 25.06 -22.54
C SER A 109 -0.43 25.22 -24.05
N THR A 110 -0.04 26.41 -24.53
CA THR A 110 0.11 26.68 -25.98
C THR A 110 1.18 25.78 -26.59
N GLY A 111 2.31 25.55 -25.91
CA GLY A 111 3.34 24.62 -26.36
C GLY A 111 2.83 23.19 -26.45
N LEU A 112 2.10 22.72 -25.43
CA LEU A 112 1.48 21.38 -25.44
C LEU A 112 0.44 21.23 -26.56
N ILE A 113 -0.45 22.21 -26.72
CA ILE A 113 -1.45 22.22 -27.79
C ILE A 113 -0.74 22.19 -29.14
N GLY A 114 0.29 23.01 -29.36
CA GLY A 114 1.06 23.02 -30.60
C GLY A 114 1.72 21.67 -30.90
N CYS A 115 2.40 21.08 -29.91
CA CYS A 115 3.01 19.75 -30.05
C CYS A 115 1.98 18.67 -30.39
N ILE A 116 0.83 18.67 -29.72
CA ILE A 116 -0.26 17.72 -29.97
C ILE A 116 -0.85 17.94 -31.36
N LEU A 117 -1.08 19.18 -31.77
CA LEU A 117 -1.66 19.53 -33.06
C LEU A 117 -0.76 19.07 -34.22
N ILE A 118 0.56 19.26 -34.09
CA ILE A 118 1.55 18.76 -35.05
C ILE A 118 1.55 17.23 -35.06
N ALA A 119 1.54 16.58 -33.89
CA ALA A 119 1.52 15.12 -33.81
C ALA A 119 0.28 14.51 -34.46
N VAL A 120 -0.89 15.14 -34.28
CA VAL A 120 -2.14 14.74 -34.93
C VAL A 120 -2.06 14.91 -36.44
N TRP A 121 -1.52 16.03 -36.93
CA TRP A 121 -1.34 16.25 -38.36
C TRP A 121 -0.42 15.20 -39.01
N ILE A 122 0.72 14.89 -38.37
CA ILE A 122 1.63 13.84 -38.84
C ILE A 122 0.95 12.46 -38.82
N ALA A 123 0.15 12.17 -37.80
CA ALA A 123 -0.57 10.90 -37.70
C ALA A 123 -1.63 10.74 -38.81
N ASP A 124 -2.24 11.84 -39.24
CA ASP A 124 -3.18 11.88 -40.36
C ASP A 124 -2.45 11.62 -41.69
N GLU A 125 -1.32 12.29 -41.93
CA GLU A 125 -0.52 12.14 -43.15
C GLU A 125 0.00 10.69 -43.32
N ILE A 126 0.53 10.09 -42.25
CA ILE A 126 1.00 8.69 -42.27
C ILE A 126 -0.18 7.71 -42.45
N SER A 127 -1.39 8.07 -41.99
CA SER A 127 -2.57 7.25 -42.24
C SER A 127 -3.00 7.33 -43.71
N TYR A 128 -2.92 8.50 -44.34
CA TYR A 128 -3.29 8.72 -45.73
C TYR A 128 -2.34 8.03 -46.73
N ASP A 129 -1.02 8.06 -46.46
CA ASP A 129 0.01 7.36 -47.25
C ASP A 129 -0.20 5.83 -47.28
N LYS A 130 -0.83 5.27 -46.22
CA LYS A 130 -1.15 3.84 -46.16
C LYS A 130 -2.35 3.41 -47.02
N PHE A 131 -3.21 4.34 -47.45
CA PHE A 131 -4.41 4.02 -48.23
C PHE A 131 -4.17 3.95 -49.74
N HIS A 132 -3.05 4.49 -50.27
CA HIS A 132 -2.75 4.49 -51.71
C HIS A 132 -1.75 3.39 -52.13
N ARG A 133 -1.96 2.14 -51.69
CA ARG A 133 -1.16 0.99 -52.17
C ARG A 133 -1.38 0.63 -53.66
N ASP A 134 -2.35 1.24 -54.33
CA ASP A 134 -2.72 0.95 -55.73
C ASP A 134 -2.81 2.20 -56.63
N ALA A 135 -2.03 3.26 -56.37
CA ALA A 135 -1.87 4.39 -57.31
C ALA A 135 -0.80 4.14 -58.40
N GLY A 136 -0.42 2.87 -58.61
CA GLY A 136 0.64 2.42 -59.50
C GLY A 136 0.16 1.51 -60.64
N SER A 137 -1.11 1.58 -61.04
CA SER A 137 -1.59 0.95 -62.29
C SER A 137 -2.34 1.97 -63.15
N ILE A 138 -1.58 2.77 -63.88
CA ILE A 138 -2.04 3.46 -65.09
C ILE A 138 -1.05 3.09 -66.20
#